data_AF-A0A953H688-F1
#
_entry.id   AF-A0A953H688-F1
#
_cell.length_a   1.000
_cell.length_b   1.000
_cell.length_c   1.000
_cell.angle_alpha   90.00
_cell.angle_beta   90.00
_cell.angle_gamma   90.00
#
_symmetry.space_group_name_H-M   'P 1'
#
loop_
_entity.id
_entity.type
_entity.pdbx_description
1 polymer ?
#
loop_
_entity_poly.entity_id
_entity_poly.type
_entity_poly.pdbx_seq_one_letter_code
_entity_poly.pdbx_strand_id
1 'polypeptide(L)'
;MIFGDGTPVEIEVTGGSVNIPDFDVTKMVIYGANGSGDLGDELGFTYSLTDKAGSTSVPVNYAMTLSGPLPVSLAYFGISKVNQSVLLEWSTFSESNNRGFEIERSIDSRLWDHIGWTATKADEGNSSKQTDLYIR
;
A
#
# COMPACT_ATOMS: atom_id res chain seq x y z
N MET A 1 -17.53 7.76 -2.76
CA MET A 1 -17.02 8.97 -3.45
C MET A 1 -17.78 10.16 -2.85
N ILE A 2 -17.14 11.27 -2.44
CA ILE A 2 -17.84 12.38 -1.75
C ILE A 2 -17.98 13.56 -2.70
N PHE A 3 -19.21 13.98 -3.00
CA PHE A 3 -19.49 15.27 -3.65
C PHE A 3 -20.70 15.93 -3.01
N GLY A 4 -20.65 17.25 -2.77
CA GLY A 4 -21.77 18.04 -2.27
C GLY A 4 -21.59 18.70 -0.89
N ASP A 5 -22.72 19.13 -0.32
CA ASP A 5 -22.92 20.06 0.80
C ASP A 5 -22.43 19.61 2.19
N GLY A 6 -21.62 18.55 2.24
CA GLY A 6 -21.09 17.98 3.48
C GLY A 6 -21.73 16.66 3.88
N THR A 7 -22.74 16.18 3.15
CA THR A 7 -23.31 14.84 3.33
C THR A 7 -22.70 13.87 2.30
N PRO A 8 -22.01 12.79 2.71
CA PRO A 8 -21.46 11.81 1.76
C PRO A 8 -22.58 11.14 0.94
N VAL A 9 -22.52 11.22 -0.38
CA VAL A 9 -23.42 10.50 -1.30
C VAL A 9 -22.61 9.47 -2.07
N GLU A 10 -22.92 8.19 -1.90
CA GLU A 10 -22.32 7.13 -2.70
C GLU A 10 -22.82 7.21 -4.14
N ILE A 11 -21.89 7.28 -5.09
CA ILE A 11 -22.18 7.25 -6.52
C ILE A 11 -21.55 5.98 -7.09
N GLU A 12 -22.40 5.09 -7.59
CA GLU A 12 -21.98 3.88 -8.27
C GLU A 12 -21.59 4.19 -9.73
N VAL A 13 -20.37 3.84 -10.11
CA VAL A 13 -19.78 4.08 -11.46
C VAL A 13 -19.71 2.80 -12.30
N THR A 14 -20.57 1.82 -12.04
CA THR A 14 -20.60 0.52 -12.76
C THR A 14 -21.35 0.57 -14.09
N GLY A 15 -22.14 1.63 -14.33
CA GLY A 15 -23.10 1.73 -15.44
C GLY A 15 -22.71 2.63 -16.63
N GLY A 16 -21.45 3.07 -16.73
CA GLY A 16 -20.98 3.96 -17.80
C GLY A 16 -20.57 5.36 -17.30
N SER A 17 -20.63 6.37 -18.18
CA SER A 17 -20.22 7.73 -17.85
C SER A 17 -21.13 8.36 -16.80
N VAL A 18 -20.56 8.88 -15.72
CA VAL A 18 -21.29 9.57 -14.66
C VAL A 18 -20.96 11.06 -14.68
N ASN A 19 -22.00 11.90 -14.68
CA ASN A 19 -21.85 13.35 -14.57
C ASN A 19 -21.98 13.78 -13.10
N ILE A 20 -21.01 14.55 -12.61
CA ILE A 20 -20.96 15.05 -11.23
C ILE A 20 -21.03 16.59 -11.30
N PRO A 21 -22.21 17.20 -11.07
CA PRO A 21 -22.33 18.66 -11.07
C PRO A 21 -21.62 19.26 -9.85
N ASP A 22 -21.15 20.51 -10.01
CA ASP A 22 -20.54 21.32 -8.93
C ASP A 22 -19.38 20.63 -8.19
N PHE A 23 -18.55 19.89 -8.93
CA PHE A 23 -17.42 19.14 -8.38
C PHE A 23 -16.39 20.06 -7.69
N ASP A 24 -16.18 19.84 -6.39
CA ASP A 24 -15.12 20.46 -5.58
C ASP A 24 -13.94 19.49 -5.43
N VAL A 25 -12.86 19.78 -6.14
CA VAL A 25 -11.65 18.94 -6.14
C VAL A 25 -11.03 18.77 -4.76
N THR A 26 -11.22 19.72 -3.84
CA THR A 26 -10.64 19.66 -2.49
C THR A 26 -11.32 18.62 -1.60
N LYS A 27 -12.52 18.17 -1.97
CA LYS A 27 -13.31 17.16 -1.24
C LYS A 27 -13.22 15.77 -1.87
N MET A 28 -12.42 15.61 -2.93
CA MET A 28 -12.31 14.37 -3.66
C MET A 28 -11.66 13.29 -2.80
N VAL A 29 -12.40 12.21 -2.57
CA VAL A 29 -11.89 10.97 -1.97
C VAL A 29 -12.25 9.80 -2.87
N ILE A 30 -11.23 9.06 -3.29
CA ILE A 30 -11.37 7.84 -4.10
C ILE A 30 -11.09 6.64 -3.19
N TYR A 31 -12.00 5.67 -3.20
CA TYR A 31 -11.80 4.38 -2.55
C TYR A 31 -11.64 3.32 -3.64
N GLY A 32 -10.57 2.54 -3.56
CA GLY A 32 -10.39 1.34 -4.38
C GLY A 32 -11.13 0.15 -3.80
N ALA A 33 -11.34 -0.89 -4.60
CA ALA A 33 -11.68 -2.20 -4.06
C ALA A 33 -10.47 -2.77 -3.29
N ASN A 34 -10.68 -3.81 -2.50
CA ASN A 34 -9.57 -4.49 -1.83
C ASN A 34 -8.61 -5.07 -2.89
N GLY A 35 -7.32 -4.70 -2.81
CA GLY A 35 -6.30 -5.05 -3.81
C GLY A 35 -6.13 -4.04 -4.96
N SER A 36 -7.02 -3.04 -5.10
CA SER A 36 -6.84 -1.98 -6.09
C SER A 36 -5.77 -0.97 -5.66
N GLY A 37 -4.89 -0.60 -6.59
CA GLY A 37 -3.76 0.28 -6.35
C GLY A 37 -2.45 -0.48 -6.10
N ASP A 38 -2.45 -1.81 -6.04
CA ASP A 38 -1.22 -2.60 -5.88
C ASP A 38 -0.31 -2.52 -7.12
N LEU A 39 0.96 -2.90 -6.95
CA LEU A 39 1.92 -3.00 -8.06
C LEU A 39 1.39 -3.95 -9.14
N GLY A 40 1.01 -3.40 -10.29
CA GLY A 40 0.45 -4.15 -11.42
C GLY A 40 -1.08 -4.12 -11.52
N ASP A 41 -1.79 -3.53 -10.55
CA ASP A 41 -3.24 -3.32 -10.57
C ASP A 41 -3.58 -1.89 -10.12
N GLU A 42 -3.14 -0.90 -10.92
CA GLU A 42 -3.27 0.52 -10.62
C GLU A 42 -4.75 0.93 -10.50
N LEU A 43 -5.06 1.73 -9.48
CA LEU A 43 -6.38 2.35 -9.37
C LEU A 43 -6.41 3.57 -10.30
N GLY A 44 -7.08 3.43 -11.44
CA GLY A 44 -7.16 4.50 -12.43
C GLY A 44 -8.52 4.65 -13.10
N PHE A 45 -8.76 5.83 -13.65
CA PHE A 45 -9.94 6.15 -14.46
C PHE A 45 -9.65 7.29 -15.44
N THR A 46 -10.43 7.36 -16.50
CA THR A 46 -10.39 8.47 -17.47
C THR A 46 -11.48 9.48 -17.14
N TYR A 47 -11.14 10.78 -17.13
CA TYR A 47 -12.10 11.86 -16.89
C TYR A 47 -11.93 12.99 -17.91
N SER A 48 -13.01 13.75 -18.11
CA SER A 48 -13.02 15.02 -18.84
C SER A 48 -13.83 16.05 -18.04
N LEU A 49 -13.56 17.33 -18.27
CA LEU A 49 -14.29 18.43 -17.64
C LEU A 49 -15.11 19.15 -18.70
N THR A 50 -16.38 19.44 -18.37
CA THR A 50 -17.24 20.29 -19.18
C THR A 50 -17.49 21.60 -18.44
N ASP A 51 -17.17 22.73 -19.07
CA ASP A 51 -17.41 24.03 -18.46
C ASP A 51 -18.90 24.46 -18.53
N LYS A 52 -19.22 25.61 -17.94
CA LYS A 52 -20.59 26.15 -17.94
C LYS A 52 -21.10 26.49 -19.34
N ALA A 53 -20.22 26.70 -20.31
CA ALA A 53 -20.56 26.98 -21.70
C ALA A 53 -20.78 25.68 -22.52
N GLY A 54 -20.60 24.51 -21.91
CA GLY A 54 -20.77 23.20 -22.55
C GLY A 54 -19.55 22.72 -23.35
N SER A 55 -18.40 23.38 -23.21
CA SER A 55 -17.16 22.92 -23.85
C SER A 55 -16.51 21.83 -23.02
N THR A 56 -16.23 20.68 -23.62
CA THR A 56 -15.61 19.52 -22.94
C THR A 56 -14.13 19.40 -23.28
N SER A 57 -13.30 19.13 -22.27
CA SER A 57 -11.87 18.89 -22.43
C SER A 57 -11.58 17.57 -23.14
N VAL A 58 -10.35 17.42 -23.65
CA VAL A 58 -9.83 16.10 -24.03
C VAL A 58 -9.82 15.19 -22.78
N PRO A 59 -10.21 13.92 -22.89
CA PRO A 59 -10.13 12.98 -21.77
C PRO A 59 -8.68 12.78 -21.29
N VAL A 60 -8.49 12.72 -19.99
CA VAL A 60 -7.19 12.50 -19.33
C VAL A 60 -7.27 11.29 -18.41
N ASN A 61 -6.19 10.51 -18.37
CA ASN A 61 -6.06 9.36 -17.47
C ASN A 61 -5.50 9.82 -16.12
N TYR A 62 -6.17 9.42 -15.04
CA TYR A 62 -5.66 9.49 -13.69
C TYR A 62 -5.35 8.08 -13.22
N ALA A 63 -4.15 7.86 -12.69
CA ALA A 63 -3.72 6.59 -12.13
C ALA A 63 -3.04 6.83 -10.78
N MET A 64 -3.37 5.97 -9.81
CA MET A 64 -2.76 5.93 -8.50
C MET A 64 -2.19 4.54 -8.26
N THR A 65 -0.95 4.51 -7.82
CA THR A 65 -0.27 3.30 -7.38
C THR A 65 0.07 3.47 -5.91
N LEU A 66 -0.45 2.56 -5.08
CA LEU A 66 0.02 2.38 -3.71
C LEU A 66 1.36 1.64 -3.82
N SER A 67 2.42 2.22 -3.26
CA SER A 67 3.67 1.49 -3.11
C SER A 67 3.45 0.39 -2.09
N GLY A 68 3.34 -0.86 -2.54
CA GLY A 68 3.37 -2.02 -1.66
C GLY A 68 4.70 -2.12 -0.91
N PRO A 69 4.76 -2.90 0.19
CA PRO A 69 6.05 -3.19 0.82
C PRO A 69 6.99 -3.75 -0.23
N LEU A 70 8.24 -3.29 -0.20
CA LEU A 70 9.25 -3.73 -1.14
C LEU A 70 9.33 -5.26 -1.16
N PRO A 71 9.39 -5.89 -2.35
CA PRO A 71 9.24 -7.33 -2.44
C PRO A 71 10.38 -8.02 -1.69
N VAL A 72 10.01 -8.72 -0.62
CA VAL A 72 10.86 -9.63 0.12
C VAL A 72 10.25 -11.02 0.05
N SER A 73 11.05 -12.01 -0.31
CA SER A 73 10.64 -13.42 -0.25
C SER A 73 11.26 -14.02 0.99
N LEU A 74 10.46 -14.50 1.95
CA LEU A 74 10.97 -15.17 3.14
C LEU A 74 11.25 -16.64 2.83
N ALA A 75 12.49 -17.07 3.07
CA ALA A 75 12.90 -18.46 2.98
C ALA A 75 12.68 -19.21 4.30
N TYR A 76 12.82 -18.52 5.44
CA TYR A 76 12.61 -19.07 6.78
C TYR A 76 12.17 -17.99 7.75
N PHE A 77 11.33 -18.36 8.71
CA PHE A 77 11.02 -17.54 9.88
C PHE A 77 10.79 -18.47 11.08
N GLY A 78 11.55 -18.25 12.15
CA GLY A 78 11.56 -19.09 13.34
C GLY A 78 11.69 -18.26 14.60
N ILE A 79 11.07 -18.76 15.67
CA ILE A 79 11.12 -18.15 16.98
C ILE A 79 11.53 -19.24 17.98
N SER A 80 12.54 -18.95 18.79
CA SER A 80 12.96 -19.85 19.87
C SER A 80 13.16 -19.08 21.17
N LYS A 81 12.79 -19.69 22.30
CA LYS A 81 13.09 -19.13 23.63
C LYS A 81 14.50 -19.52 24.02
N VAL A 82 15.36 -18.55 24.30
CA VAL A 82 16.74 -18.76 24.75
C VAL A 82 16.91 -18.09 26.11
N ASN A 83 17.00 -18.90 27.16
CA ASN A 83 17.01 -18.43 28.56
C ASN A 83 15.77 -17.58 28.92
N GLN A 84 15.98 -16.30 29.19
CA GLN A 84 14.94 -15.31 29.52
C GLN A 84 14.62 -14.39 28.32
N SER A 85 15.19 -14.68 27.14
CA SER A 85 15.02 -13.89 25.91
C SER A 85 14.36 -14.73 24.81
N VAL A 86 13.92 -14.05 23.75
CA VAL A 86 13.30 -14.67 22.58
C VAL A 86 14.18 -14.36 21.38
N LEU A 87 14.70 -15.41 20.74
CA LEU A 87 15.47 -15.33 19.52
C LEU A 87 14.51 -15.45 18.33
N LEU A 88 14.46 -14.41 17.51
CA LEU A 88 13.82 -14.43 16.20
C LEU A 88 14.92 -14.63 15.16
N GLU A 89 14.71 -15.60 14.28
CA GLU A 89 15.62 -15.92 13.18
C GLU A 89 14.81 -15.98 11.89
N TRP A 90 15.29 -15.32 10.84
CA TRP A 90 14.65 -15.37 9.54
C TRP A 90 15.68 -15.33 8.44
N SER A 91 15.28 -15.78 7.26
CA SER A 91 16.07 -15.60 6.06
C SER A 91 15.21 -15.16 4.90
N THR A 92 15.78 -14.32 4.04
CA THR A 92 15.15 -13.86 2.81
C THR A 92 15.76 -14.61 1.64
N PHE A 93 14.99 -14.92 0.60
CA PHE A 93 15.47 -15.47 -0.67
C PHE A 93 15.88 -14.36 -1.65
N SER A 94 15.15 -13.25 -1.61
CA SER A 94 15.43 -12.04 -2.38
C SER A 94 14.92 -10.80 -1.66
N GLU A 95 15.61 -9.69 -1.86
CA GLU A 95 15.29 -8.34 -1.36
C GLU A 95 15.47 -7.33 -2.50
N SER A 96 14.58 -6.35 -2.62
CA SER A 96 14.70 -5.27 -3.60
C SER A 96 14.48 -3.92 -2.91
N ASN A 97 15.48 -3.04 -2.97
CA ASN A 97 15.50 -1.73 -2.29
C ASN A 97 15.23 -1.75 -0.77
N ASN A 98 15.38 -2.89 -0.11
CA ASN A 98 15.00 -3.05 1.28
C ASN A 98 15.98 -2.32 2.22
N ARG A 99 15.48 -1.51 3.15
CA ARG A 99 16.33 -0.87 4.18
C ARG A 99 16.49 -1.73 5.43
N GLY A 100 15.56 -2.64 5.68
CA GLY A 100 15.54 -3.49 6.87
C GLY A 100 14.12 -3.87 7.27
N PHE A 101 14.02 -4.44 8.47
CA PHE A 101 12.83 -5.09 8.99
C PHE A 101 12.44 -4.45 10.31
N GLU A 102 11.20 -4.01 10.39
CA GLU A 102 10.56 -3.60 11.62
C GLU A 102 10.00 -4.85 12.31
N ILE A 103 10.29 -4.98 13.60
CA ILE A 103 9.91 -6.13 14.41
C ILE A 103 8.80 -5.69 15.35
N GLU A 104 7.65 -6.31 15.20
CA GLU A 104 6.47 -6.07 16.02
C GLU A 104 6.05 -7.35 16.75
N ARG A 105 5.45 -7.17 17.93
CA ARG A 105 4.89 -8.27 18.71
C ARG A 105 3.46 -7.94 19.10
N SER A 106 2.58 -8.94 18.95
CA SER A 106 1.22 -8.87 19.46
C SER A 106 0.89 -10.10 20.29
N ILE A 107 0.11 -9.91 21.35
CA ILE A 107 -0.45 -10.99 22.17
C ILE A 107 -1.81 -11.45 21.62
N ASP A 108 -2.53 -10.55 20.93
CA ASP A 108 -3.91 -10.76 20.48
C ASP A 108 -4.08 -10.72 18.95
N SER A 109 -2.99 -10.54 18.22
CA SER A 109 -2.92 -10.35 16.77
C SER A 109 -3.69 -9.13 16.23
N ARG A 110 -4.08 -8.21 17.11
CA ARG A 110 -4.81 -6.97 16.74
C ARG A 110 -4.00 -5.73 17.07
N LEU A 111 -3.44 -5.69 18.27
CA LEU A 111 -2.57 -4.61 18.72
C LEU A 111 -1.12 -5.08 18.65
N TRP A 112 -0.33 -4.41 17.82
CA TRP A 112 1.07 -4.73 17.58
C TRP A 112 1.95 -3.64 18.21
N ASP A 113 2.85 -4.06 19.09
CA ASP A 113 3.86 -3.19 19.68
C ASP A 113 5.16 -3.29 18.88
N HIS A 114 5.73 -2.15 18.50
CA HIS A 114 7.08 -2.09 17.95
C HIS A 114 8.12 -2.49 19.03
N ILE A 115 8.93 -3.50 18.73
CA ILE A 115 9.94 -4.03 19.65
C ILE A 115 11.37 -3.92 19.13
N GLY A 116 11.58 -3.58 17.86
CA GLY A 116 12.93 -3.36 17.34
C GLY A 116 13.02 -3.24 15.83
N TRP A 117 14.24 -2.93 15.38
CA TRP A 117 14.57 -2.81 13.96
C TRP A 117 15.84 -3.60 13.65
N THR A 118 15.85 -4.30 12.51
CA THR A 118 17.03 -4.98 11.98
C THR A 118 17.30 -4.47 10.57
N ALA A 119 18.43 -3.81 10.38
CA ALA A 119 18.87 -3.39 9.05
C ALA A 119 19.04 -4.61 8.13
N THR A 120 18.76 -4.43 6.84
CA THR A 120 19.05 -5.47 5.84
C THR A 120 20.54 -5.81 5.84
N LYS A 121 20.89 -7.03 5.41
CA LYS A 121 22.26 -7.40 5.06
C LYS A 121 22.48 -7.45 3.54
N ALA A 122 21.45 -7.17 2.75
CA ALA A 122 21.55 -7.06 1.30
C ALA A 122 22.36 -5.81 0.92
N ASP A 123 23.23 -5.95 -0.08
CA ASP A 123 24.06 -4.85 -0.55
C ASP A 123 23.18 -3.78 -1.21
N GLU A 124 23.28 -2.54 -0.74
CA GLU A 124 22.38 -1.44 -1.11
C GLU A 124 20.87 -1.79 -1.04
N GLY A 125 20.49 -2.77 -0.20
CA GLY A 125 19.11 -3.23 -0.08
C GLY A 125 18.64 -4.20 -1.17
N ASN A 126 19.54 -4.71 -2.00
CA ASN A 126 19.22 -5.60 -3.10
C ASN A 126 19.95 -6.95 -2.96
N SER A 127 19.21 -8.05 -3.01
CA SER A 127 19.76 -9.41 -3.00
C SER A 127 18.88 -10.36 -3.80
N SER A 128 19.51 -11.26 -4.55
CA SER A 128 18.88 -12.42 -5.20
C SER A 128 19.37 -13.75 -4.59
N LYS A 129 19.99 -13.67 -3.41
CA LYS A 129 20.57 -14.80 -2.68
C LYS A 129 19.99 -14.86 -1.28
N GLN A 130 20.04 -16.07 -0.70
CA GLN A 130 19.60 -16.25 0.67
C GLN A 130 20.41 -15.36 1.63
N THR A 131 19.70 -14.62 2.48
CA THR A 131 20.30 -13.72 3.48
C THR A 131 19.72 -14.05 4.86
N ASP A 132 20.57 -14.44 5.80
CA ASP A 132 20.14 -14.84 7.15
C ASP A 132 20.24 -13.67 8.15
N LEU A 133 19.18 -13.45 8.94
CA LEU A 133 19.04 -12.38 9.92
C LEU A 133 18.53 -12.91 11.26
N TYR A 134 18.81 -12.19 12.35
CA TYR A 134 18.31 -12.54 13.68
C TYR A 134 18.26 -11.33 14.63
N ILE A 135 17.43 -11.42 15.66
CA ILE A 135 17.37 -10.51 16.81
C ILE A 135 17.09 -11.29 18.11
N ARG A 136 17.53 -10.79 19.27
CA ARG A 136 17.41 -11.43 20.59
C ARG A 136 16.68 -10.57 21.60
#